data_AF-A0A453FCH6-F1
#
_entry.id   AF-A0A453FCH6-F1
#
_cell.length_a   1.000
_cell.length_b   1.000
_cell.length_c   1.000
_cell.angle_alpha   90.00
_cell.angle_beta   90.00
_cell.angle_gamma   90.00
#
_symmetry.space_group_name_H-M   'P 1'
#
loop_
_entity.id
_entity.type
_entity.pdbx_description
1 polymer ?
#
loop_
_entity_poly.entity_id
_entity_poly.type
_entity_poly.pdbx_seq_one_letter_code
_entity_poly.pdbx_strand_id
1 'polypeptide(L)'
;MLGFKPLPNEVVTAVDPQLEVINKNLEAYYDAWDRFIESWIVIKIKEPNCVFQWRLQAEVAMRADGKAGMSDEEVMDFVSRYLPAYHAYLPTLYKEGPNGAKKDHLLVIDIDEERTPISGS
;
A
#
# COMPACT_ATOMS: atom_id res chain seq x y z
N MET A 1 3.50 0.42 8.37
CA MET A 1 3.19 -0.21 7.07
C MET A 1 4.52 -0.63 6.48
N LEU A 2 4.69 -1.93 6.18
CA LEU A 2 5.99 -2.50 5.81
C LEU A 2 6.53 -1.82 4.54
N GLY A 3 7.80 -1.41 4.55
CA GLY A 3 8.48 -0.84 3.39
C GLY A 3 8.19 0.64 3.10
N PHE A 4 7.14 1.25 3.66
CA PHE A 4 7.02 2.71 3.61
C PHE A 4 8.07 3.35 4.50
N LYS A 5 8.60 4.49 4.04
CA LYS A 5 9.52 5.30 4.83
C LYS A 5 8.83 6.59 5.30
N PRO A 6 9.21 7.12 6.48
CA PRO A 6 8.79 8.44 6.89
C PRO A 6 9.16 9.49 5.84
N LEU A 7 8.26 10.46 5.62
CA LEU A 7 8.46 11.60 4.71
C LEU A 7 8.43 12.91 5.50
N PRO A 8 8.82 14.07 4.92
CA PRO A 8 8.64 15.35 5.58
C PRO A 8 7.17 15.58 5.97
N ASN A 9 6.93 16.10 7.18
CA ASN A 9 5.56 16.26 7.70
C ASN A 9 4.71 17.15 6.79
N GLU A 10 5.29 18.14 6.14
CA GLU A 10 4.60 19.05 5.21
C GLU A 10 4.07 18.30 3.99
N VAL A 11 4.77 17.25 3.53
CA VAL A 11 4.36 16.45 2.38
C VAL A 11 3.16 15.56 2.73
N VAL A 12 3.19 14.90 3.89
CA VAL A 12 2.11 13.98 4.29
C VAL A 12 0.86 14.72 4.76
N THR A 13 1.02 15.84 5.49
CA THR A 13 -0.12 16.65 5.97
C THR A 13 -0.82 17.41 4.86
N ALA A 14 -0.13 17.69 3.74
CA ALA A 14 -0.76 18.21 2.53
C ALA A 14 -1.71 17.20 1.86
N VAL A 15 -1.54 15.89 2.11
CA VAL A 15 -2.45 14.84 1.63
C VAL A 15 -3.60 14.66 2.62
N ASP A 16 -3.29 14.45 3.91
CA ASP A 16 -4.27 14.39 5.00
C ASP A 16 -3.57 14.76 6.32
N PRO A 17 -4.07 15.75 7.10
CA PRO A 17 -3.49 16.13 8.38
C PRO A 17 -3.30 14.98 9.38
N GLN A 18 -4.16 13.96 9.33
CA GLN A 18 -4.06 12.79 10.22
C GLN A 18 -2.83 11.93 9.93
N LEU A 19 -2.21 12.08 8.76
CA LEU A 19 -1.02 11.32 8.40
C LEU A 19 0.21 11.73 9.21
N GLU A 20 0.24 12.87 9.90
CA GLU A 20 1.37 13.23 10.76
C GLU A 20 1.64 12.16 11.82
N VAL A 21 0.59 11.69 12.49
CA VAL A 21 0.68 10.63 13.51
C VAL A 21 1.12 9.32 12.89
N ILE A 22 0.59 8.98 11.71
CA ILE A 22 0.95 7.77 10.97
C ILE A 22 2.42 7.82 10.55
N ASN A 23 2.89 8.96 10.06
CA ASN A 23 4.25 9.21 9.63
C ASN A 23 5.25 9.02 10.78
N LYS A 24 4.95 9.56 11.96
CA LYS A 24 5.74 9.33 13.17
C LYS A 24 5.76 7.85 13.56
N ASN A 25 4.62 7.16 13.48
CA ASN A 25 4.56 5.73 13.79
C ASN A 25 5.36 4.86 12.79
N LEU A 26 5.58 5.33 11.56
CA LEU A 26 6.40 4.61 10.57
C LEU A 26 7.87 4.56 10.97
N GLU A 27 8.39 5.52 11.73
CA GLU A 27 9.80 5.53 12.15
C GLU A 27 10.18 4.25 12.90
N ALA A 28 9.27 3.72 13.73
CA ALA A 28 9.49 2.50 14.50
C ALA A 28 9.59 1.23 13.65
N TYR A 29 9.08 1.23 12.41
CA TYR A 29 9.09 0.05 11.55
C TYR A 29 10.49 -0.32 11.08
N TYR A 30 11.42 0.64 11.02
CA TYR A 30 12.79 0.35 10.61
C TYR A 30 13.49 -0.62 11.57
N ASP A 31 13.48 -0.29 12.87
CA ASP A 31 14.12 -1.10 13.89
C ASP A 31 13.35 -2.37 14.23
N ALA A 32 12.02 -2.34 14.07
CA ALA A 32 11.18 -3.50 14.32
C ALA A 32 11.25 -4.53 13.17
N TRP A 33 11.38 -4.08 11.92
CA TRP A 33 11.22 -4.93 10.74
C TRP A 33 12.21 -4.61 9.62
N ASP A 34 12.19 -3.40 9.06
CA ASP A 34 12.77 -3.14 7.73
C ASP A 34 14.27 -3.47 7.67
N ARG A 35 15.03 -3.19 8.75
CA ARG A 35 16.48 -3.45 8.79
C ARG A 35 16.87 -4.93 8.72
N PHE A 36 15.92 -5.83 8.98
CA PHE A 36 16.13 -7.28 8.94
C PHE A 36 15.76 -7.89 7.59
N ILE A 37 15.17 -7.11 6.68
CA ILE A 37 14.71 -7.60 5.39
C ILE A 37 15.84 -7.51 4.37
N GLU A 38 16.31 -8.66 3.91
CA GLU A 38 17.43 -8.74 2.95
C GLU A 38 17.00 -8.60 1.49
N SER A 39 15.74 -8.90 1.17
CA SER A 39 15.21 -8.85 -0.19
C SER A 39 13.75 -8.46 -0.20
N TRP A 40 13.36 -7.68 -1.19
CA TRP A 40 12.02 -7.12 -1.30
C TRP A 40 11.37 -7.49 -2.63
N ILE A 41 10.07 -7.78 -2.57
CA ILE A 41 9.20 -7.89 -3.74
C ILE A 41 8.11 -6.83 -3.60
N VAL A 42 8.04 -5.91 -4.56
CA VAL A 42 7.03 -4.85 -4.60
C VAL A 42 6.07 -5.14 -5.74
N ILE A 43 4.80 -5.35 -5.40
CA ILE A 43 3.71 -5.39 -6.37
C ILE A 43 3.24 -3.96 -6.60
N LYS A 44 3.49 -3.46 -7.80
CA LYS A 44 3.20 -2.08 -8.18
C LYS A 44 1.92 -2.02 -9.00
N ILE A 45 0.99 -1.20 -8.56
CA ILE A 45 -0.28 -0.94 -9.24
C ILE A 45 -0.23 0.43 -9.90
N LYS A 46 -0.89 0.58 -11.05
CA LYS A 46 -0.98 1.87 -11.76
C LYS A 46 -1.75 2.91 -10.95
N GLU A 47 -2.96 2.56 -10.53
CA GLU A 47 -3.87 3.47 -9.82
C GLU A 47 -4.36 2.80 -8.51
N PRO A 48 -4.20 3.45 -7.35
CA PRO A 48 -4.64 2.89 -6.05
C PRO A 48 -6.14 2.56 -5.97
N ASN A 49 -6.96 3.16 -6.83
CA ASN A 49 -8.41 2.97 -6.84
C ASN A 49 -8.83 1.52 -7.14
N CYS A 50 -7.99 0.72 -7.81
CA CYS A 50 -8.28 -0.69 -8.05
C CYS A 50 -8.39 -1.51 -6.75
N VAL A 51 -7.79 -1.03 -5.65
CA VAL A 51 -7.86 -1.67 -4.33
C VAL A 51 -9.29 -1.77 -3.82
N PHE A 52 -10.15 -0.78 -4.11
CA PHE A 52 -11.57 -0.85 -3.76
C PHE A 52 -12.25 -2.01 -4.46
N GLN A 53 -12.08 -2.12 -5.78
CA GLN A 53 -12.66 -3.20 -6.58
C GLN A 53 -12.18 -4.57 -6.10
N TRP A 54 -10.90 -4.69 -5.79
CA TRP A 54 -10.34 -5.94 -5.26
C TRP A 54 -10.88 -6.31 -3.90
N ARG A 55 -11.05 -5.33 -3.00
CA ARG A 55 -11.65 -5.58 -1.69
C ARG A 55 -13.11 -5.98 -1.82
N LEU A 56 -13.87 -5.31 -2.70
CA LEU A 56 -15.27 -5.63 -2.97
C LEU A 56 -15.42 -7.07 -3.51
N GLN A 57 -14.59 -7.46 -4.48
CA GLN A 57 -14.56 -8.84 -5.00
C GLN A 57 -14.31 -9.87 -3.89
N ALA A 58 -13.38 -9.59 -2.98
CA ALA A 58 -13.09 -10.49 -1.85
C ALA A 58 -14.30 -10.63 -0.89
N GLU A 59 -14.97 -9.54 -0.56
CA GLU A 59 -16.17 -9.57 0.30
C GLU A 59 -17.36 -10.25 -0.38
N VAL A 60 -17.56 -10.04 -1.69
CA VAL A 60 -18.58 -10.78 -2.46
C VAL A 60 -18.30 -12.28 -2.44
N ALA A 61 -17.04 -12.69 -2.65
CA ALA A 61 -16.66 -14.10 -2.58
C ALA A 61 -16.89 -14.70 -1.18
N MET A 62 -16.54 -13.97 -0.11
CA MET A 62 -16.80 -14.40 1.27
C MET A 62 -18.30 -14.56 1.56
N ARG A 63 -19.13 -13.61 1.10
CA ARG A 63 -20.59 -13.69 1.23
C ARG A 63 -21.18 -14.87 0.45
N ALA A 64 -20.67 -15.13 -0.76
CA ALA A 64 -21.08 -16.27 -1.57
C ALA A 64 -20.74 -17.62 -0.93
N ASP A 65 -19.62 -17.68 -0.19
CA ASP A 65 -19.21 -18.83 0.64
C ASP A 65 -20.04 -18.96 1.95
N GLY A 66 -21.05 -18.12 2.15
CA GLY A 66 -21.91 -18.14 3.35
C GLY A 66 -21.27 -17.55 4.60
N LYS A 67 -20.14 -16.84 4.48
CA LYS A 67 -19.50 -16.14 5.59
C LYS A 67 -20.11 -14.74 5.74
N ALA A 68 -20.04 -14.20 6.96
CA ALA A 68 -20.30 -12.78 7.17
C ALA A 68 -19.28 -11.96 6.36
N GLY A 69 -19.72 -10.85 5.79
CA GLY A 69 -18.90 -9.94 5.02
C GLY A 69 -19.47 -8.54 5.07
N MET A 70 -18.65 -7.57 4.71
CA MET A 70 -19.04 -6.16 4.65
C MET A 70 -20.01 -5.92 3.49
N SER A 71 -20.93 -4.99 3.70
CA SER A 71 -21.67 -4.35 2.63
C SER A 71 -20.76 -3.51 1.75
N ASP A 72 -21.21 -3.18 0.56
CA ASP A 72 -20.43 -2.41 -0.41
C ASP A 72 -20.09 -1.00 0.13
N GLU A 73 -20.96 -0.41 0.95
CA GLU A 73 -20.73 0.86 1.65
C GLU A 73 -19.66 0.73 2.75
N GLU A 74 -19.72 -0.34 3.54
CA GLU A 74 -18.69 -0.63 4.56
C GLU A 74 -17.33 -0.92 3.91
N VAL A 75 -17.31 -1.56 2.74
CA VAL A 75 -16.07 -1.73 1.95
C VAL A 75 -15.50 -0.39 1.53
N MET A 76 -16.35 0.53 1.06
CA MET A 76 -15.91 1.86 0.63
C MET A 76 -15.32 2.64 1.79
N ASP A 77 -16.03 2.67 2.93
CA ASP A 77 -15.55 3.31 4.15
C ASP A 77 -14.22 2.70 4.61
N PHE A 78 -14.13 1.36 4.64
CA PHE A 78 -12.92 0.65 5.02
C PHE A 78 -11.71 1.01 4.14
N VAL A 79 -11.88 0.95 2.82
CA VAL A 79 -10.78 1.22 1.87
C VAL A 79 -10.37 2.69 1.91
N SER A 80 -11.32 3.61 2.09
CA SER A 80 -11.05 5.05 2.12
C SER A 80 -10.01 5.44 3.18
N ARG A 81 -9.95 4.70 4.30
CA ARG A 81 -9.00 4.93 5.40
C ARG A 81 -7.53 4.68 5.02
N TYR A 82 -7.27 3.95 3.94
CA TYR A 82 -5.93 3.62 3.47
C TYR A 82 -5.48 4.49 2.29
N LEU A 83 -6.41 5.05 1.52
CA LEU A 83 -6.10 5.84 0.31
C LEU A 83 -5.19 7.05 0.58
N PRO A 84 -5.36 7.84 1.66
CA PRO A 84 -4.45 8.95 1.96
C PRO A 84 -3.00 8.49 2.12
N ALA A 85 -2.78 7.37 2.82
CA ALA A 85 -1.45 6.80 2.97
C ALA A 85 -0.87 6.36 1.61
N TYR A 86 -1.68 5.73 0.75
CA TYR A 86 -1.22 5.36 -0.59
C TYR A 86 -0.82 6.57 -1.43
N HIS A 87 -1.63 7.63 -1.42
CA HIS A 87 -1.29 8.87 -2.13
C HIS A 87 -0.01 9.52 -1.60
N ALA A 88 0.23 9.48 -0.29
CA ALA A 88 1.43 10.05 0.31
C ALA A 88 2.70 9.21 0.08
N TYR A 89 2.62 7.89 0.27
CA TYR A 89 3.82 7.04 0.40
C TYR A 89 4.16 6.22 -0.86
N LEU A 90 3.18 5.84 -1.71
CA LEU A 90 3.46 5.05 -2.91
C LEU A 90 4.40 5.73 -3.91
N PRO A 91 4.30 7.05 -4.18
CA PRO A 91 5.21 7.70 -5.14
C PRO A 91 6.68 7.50 -4.77
N THR A 92 7.00 7.59 -3.48
CA THR A 92 8.36 7.42 -3.00
C THR A 92 8.76 5.94 -2.94
N LEU A 93 7.86 5.05 -2.52
CA LEU A 93 8.09 3.61 -2.56
C LEU A 93 8.43 3.13 -3.98
N TYR A 94 7.69 3.57 -4.99
CA TYR A 94 7.90 3.15 -6.38
C TYR A 94 9.14 3.76 -7.01
N LYS A 95 9.53 4.96 -6.58
CA LYS A 95 10.71 5.64 -7.10
C LYS A 95 12.01 5.13 -6.48
N GLU A 96 12.01 4.87 -5.18
CA GLU A 96 13.23 4.64 -4.40
C GLU A 96 13.32 3.22 -3.82
N GLY A 97 12.21 2.50 -3.79
CA GLY A 97 12.10 1.20 -3.15
C GLY A 97 11.71 1.29 -1.68
N PRO A 98 11.51 0.13 -1.03
CA PRO A 98 11.20 0.05 0.39
C PRO A 98 12.28 0.65 1.29
N ASN A 99 11.89 1.08 2.49
CA ASN A 99 12.83 1.58 3.49
C ASN A 99 13.94 0.53 3.78
N GLY A 100 15.20 0.92 3.64
CA GLY A 100 16.35 0.02 3.83
C GLY A 100 16.62 -0.98 2.69
N ALA A 101 15.86 -0.94 1.58
CA ALA A 101 16.08 -1.86 0.47
C ALA A 101 17.41 -1.63 -0.26
N LYS A 102 18.03 -2.74 -0.71
CA LYS A 102 19.18 -2.72 -1.62
C LYS A 102 18.70 -2.93 -3.05
N LYS A 103 19.20 -2.15 -4.00
CA LYS A 103 18.71 -2.14 -5.40
C LYS A 103 18.85 -3.49 -6.11
N ASP A 104 19.92 -4.21 -5.84
CA ASP A 104 20.23 -5.55 -6.36
C ASP A 104 19.36 -6.66 -5.73
N HIS A 105 18.65 -6.33 -4.65
CA HIS A 105 17.79 -7.25 -3.91
C HIS A 105 16.32 -6.79 -3.92
N LEU A 106 15.93 -6.01 -4.92
CA LEU A 106 14.58 -5.49 -5.10
C LEU A 106 14.01 -5.97 -6.43
N LEU A 107 12.92 -6.74 -6.36
CA LEU A 107 12.09 -7.09 -7.51
C LEU A 107 10.82 -6.24 -7.49
N VAL A 108 10.55 -5.50 -8.57
CA VAL A 108 9.30 -4.76 -8.76
C VAL A 108 8.51 -5.44 -9.87
N ILE A 109 7.23 -5.72 -9.62
CA ILE A 109 6.32 -6.34 -10.58
C ILE A 109 5.14 -5.39 -10.76
N ASP A 110 5.03 -4.77 -11.92
CA ASP A 110 3.85 -3.99 -12.30
C ASP A 110 2.70 -4.94 -12.68
N ILE A 111 1.51 -4.66 -12.16
CA ILE A 111 0.28 -5.41 -12.47
C ILE A 111 -0.86 -4.49 -12.94
N ASP A 112 -1.77 -5.02 -13.75
CA ASP A 112 -3.01 -4.36 -14.15
C ASP A 112 -4.15 -4.56 -13.13
N GLU A 113 -5.33 -4.00 -13.41
CA GLU A 113 -6.52 -4.16 -12.56
C GLU A 113 -7.01 -5.62 -12.46
N GLU A 114 -6.63 -6.48 -13.40
CA GLU A 114 -6.91 -7.92 -13.42
C GLU A 114 -5.89 -8.73 -12.60
N ARG A 115 -4.89 -8.06 -12.00
CA ARG A 115 -3.78 -8.67 -11.23
C ARG A 115 -2.80 -9.47 -12.09
N THR A 116 -2.71 -9.14 -13.38
CA THR A 116 -1.80 -9.76 -14.33
C THR A 116 -0.50 -8.97 -14.42
N PRO A 117 0.68 -9.62 -14.38
CA PRO A 117 1.95 -8.95 -14.63
C PRO A 117 1.98 -8.28 -15.99
N ILE A 118 2.27 -6.98 -16.01
CA ILE A 118 2.44 -6.22 -17.24
C ILE A 118 3.88 -6.41 -17.69
N SER A 119 4.07 -7.05 -18.85
CA SER A 119 5.39 -7.13 -19.48
C SER A 119 5.85 -5.71 -19.84
N GLY A 120 6.99 -5.28 -19.30
CA GLY A 120 7.44 -3.89 -19.37
C GLY A 120 7.42 -3.32 -20.79
N SER A 121 6.82 -2.15 -20.93
CA SER A 121 7.07 -1.19 -22.00
C SER A 121 8.38 -0.45 -21.74
#